data_AF-A0A9W4RCV3-F1
#
_entry.id   AF-A0A9W4RCV3-F1
#
_cell.length_a   1.000
_cell.length_b   1.000
_cell.length_c   1.000
_cell.angle_alpha   90.00
_cell.angle_beta   90.00
_cell.angle_gamma   90.00
#
_symmetry.space_group_name_H-M   'P 1'
#
loop_
_entity.id
_entity.type
_entity.pdbx_description
1 polymer ?
#
loop_
_entity_poly.entity_id
_entity_poly.type
_entity_poly.pdbx_seq_one_letter_code
_entity_poly.pdbx_strand_id
1 'polypeptide(L)'
;MVKTWVNSRWKNPRLTGQFSTEINNVGILRSHNVLMRRGLDKEAARTAIRRRYQWAALHDFLPRICDPAVVGDVVRNGPRFWKADTAGQLFMPLEFSAAAYRFGHSMIRAEYSHNATFSPEGRARATFNFLFTFTALSGDIAPDEGPSTQFPTLPDNWIIEWPRFFSTKGAPGDPGLNPARRIDTRLTPDLGTLRDIVGRPIEGVLGQLAARNLLRGYLLGLPTGQAIAREIGVTPLSVNTLAAAIPPGARAEIEQAGLLQQTPLWFYILAEAGDTSGPNGQHLGPVGSRIVAETFWNLIRHARDSVIADPPTENELQSGEFTLKGLIRIGQDTGMEPLPPDSAPATSS
;
A
#
# COMPACT_ATOMS: atom_id res chain seq x y z
N MET A 1 20.13 -19.08 -6.95
CA MET A 1 20.62 -18.45 -5.69
C MET A 1 19.66 -17.42 -5.11
N VAL A 2 19.08 -16.50 -5.88
CA VAL A 2 18.06 -15.53 -5.38
C VAL A 2 16.77 -16.22 -4.87
N LYS A 3 16.39 -17.36 -5.45
CA LYS A 3 15.15 -18.10 -5.10
C LYS A 3 15.20 -18.88 -3.79
N THR A 4 16.33 -19.47 -3.43
CA THR A 4 16.46 -20.27 -2.20
C THR A 4 16.33 -19.42 -0.93
N TRP A 5 16.65 -18.12 -1.03
CA TRP A 5 16.57 -17.18 0.10
C TRP A 5 15.16 -16.60 0.31
N VAL A 6 14.41 -16.33 -0.77
CA VAL A 6 13.03 -15.82 -0.69
C VAL A 6 12.08 -16.90 -0.16
N ASN A 7 12.19 -18.14 -0.63
CA ASN A 7 11.28 -19.23 -0.27
C ASN A 7 11.53 -19.85 1.13
N SER A 8 12.74 -19.72 1.70
CA SER A 8 13.08 -20.41 2.96
C SER A 8 12.69 -19.67 4.24
N ARG A 9 12.45 -18.34 4.20
CA ARG A 9 12.16 -17.55 5.42
C ARG A 9 10.85 -16.75 5.41
N TRP A 10 10.19 -16.57 4.28
CA TRP A 10 8.93 -15.83 4.19
C TRP A 10 7.78 -16.71 3.67
N LYS A 11 7.44 -17.77 4.41
CA LYS A 11 6.17 -18.48 4.22
C LYS A 11 5.00 -17.66 4.79
N ASN A 12 4.73 -16.50 4.20
CA ASN A 12 3.49 -15.77 4.45
C ASN A 12 2.69 -15.67 3.15
N PRO A 13 1.70 -16.54 2.93
CA PRO A 13 0.84 -16.54 1.73
C PRO A 13 0.03 -15.26 1.52
N ARG A 14 0.15 -14.26 2.42
CA ARG A 14 -0.60 -13.00 2.41
C ARG A 14 0.22 -11.78 2.01
N LEU A 15 1.54 -11.91 1.81
CA LEU A 15 2.41 -10.81 1.32
C LEU A 15 2.34 -10.63 -0.22
N THR A 16 1.47 -11.40 -0.86
CA THR A 16 1.40 -11.63 -2.31
C THR A 16 0.27 -10.84 -2.98
N GLY A 17 -0.24 -9.81 -2.31
CA GLY A 17 -1.24 -8.91 -2.86
C GLY A 17 -0.64 -7.89 -3.82
N GLN A 18 -0.74 -8.17 -5.12
CA GLN A 18 -0.60 -7.25 -6.25
C GLN A 18 0.85 -6.81 -6.61
N PHE A 19 1.11 -6.77 -7.92
CA PHE A 19 2.41 -6.51 -8.56
C PHE A 19 3.10 -5.18 -8.23
N SER A 20 2.37 -4.11 -7.88
CA SER A 20 2.99 -2.88 -7.39
C SER A 20 3.72 -3.11 -6.06
N THR A 21 3.22 -4.03 -5.23
CA THR A 21 3.87 -4.51 -4.01
C THR A 21 5.14 -5.30 -4.35
N GLU A 22 5.14 -6.11 -5.40
CA GLU A 22 6.28 -6.95 -5.80
C GLU A 22 7.41 -6.17 -6.46
N ILE A 23 7.10 -5.20 -7.32
CA ILE A 23 8.10 -4.30 -7.89
C ILE A 23 8.77 -3.47 -6.77
N ASN A 24 7.99 -3.01 -5.79
CA ASN A 24 8.55 -2.37 -4.60
C ASN A 24 9.44 -3.35 -3.80
N ASN A 25 9.05 -4.61 -3.65
CA ASN A 25 9.87 -5.63 -2.98
C ASN A 25 11.19 -5.87 -3.71
N VAL A 26 11.20 -5.92 -5.04
CA VAL A 26 12.44 -6.03 -5.84
C VAL A 26 13.29 -4.77 -5.67
N GLY A 27 12.69 -3.58 -5.68
CA GLY A 27 13.39 -2.33 -5.43
C GLY A 27 14.07 -2.30 -4.05
N ILE A 28 13.36 -2.72 -3.01
CA ILE A 28 13.88 -2.82 -1.63
C ILE A 28 15.01 -3.85 -1.55
N LEU A 29 14.86 -5.01 -2.20
CA LEU A 29 15.90 -6.05 -2.24
C LEU A 29 17.18 -5.56 -2.93
N ARG A 30 17.05 -4.87 -4.08
CA ARG A 30 18.19 -4.26 -4.77
C ARG A 30 18.88 -3.23 -3.88
N SER A 31 18.08 -2.44 -3.15
CA SER A 31 18.59 -1.43 -2.22
C SER A 31 19.37 -2.06 -1.07
N HIS A 32 18.87 -3.17 -0.52
CA HIS A 32 19.59 -3.96 0.48
C HIS A 32 20.97 -4.41 -0.02
N ASN A 33 21.03 -4.98 -1.23
CA ASN A 33 22.29 -5.45 -1.83
C ASN A 33 23.26 -4.29 -2.12
N VAL A 34 22.75 -3.12 -2.53
CA VAL A 34 23.55 -1.90 -2.69
C VAL A 34 24.16 -1.47 -1.35
N LEU A 35 23.38 -1.46 -0.27
CA LEU A 35 23.91 -1.11 1.05
C LEU A 35 24.99 -2.09 1.53
N MET A 36 24.86 -3.39 1.21
CA MET A 36 25.92 -4.35 1.49
C MET A 36 27.20 -4.04 0.70
N ARG A 37 27.07 -3.66 -0.58
CA ARG A 37 28.21 -3.26 -1.42
C ARG A 37 28.87 -1.95 -0.97
N ARG A 38 28.13 -1.10 -0.25
CA ARG A 38 28.67 0.07 0.46
C ARG A 38 29.38 -0.27 1.78
N GLY A 39 29.59 -1.56 2.08
CA GLY A 39 30.36 -2.03 3.22
C GLY A 39 29.55 -2.43 4.45
N LEU A 40 28.21 -2.41 4.38
CA LEU A 40 27.39 -2.93 5.48
C LEU A 40 27.36 -4.45 5.45
N ASP A 41 27.40 -5.08 6.63
CA ASP A 41 27.01 -6.49 6.72
C ASP A 41 25.51 -6.68 6.47
N LYS A 42 25.08 -7.94 6.41
CA LYS A 42 23.69 -8.30 6.11
C LYS A 42 22.68 -7.76 7.13
N GLU A 43 22.96 -7.84 8.43
CA GLU A 43 22.00 -7.38 9.44
C GLU A 43 22.00 -5.86 9.58
N ALA A 44 23.15 -5.21 9.43
CA ALA A 44 23.28 -3.77 9.31
C ALA A 44 22.50 -3.24 8.10
N ALA A 45 22.64 -3.86 6.92
CA ALA A 45 21.89 -3.49 5.73
C ALA A 45 20.37 -3.73 5.90
N ARG A 46 19.94 -4.80 6.59
CA ARG A 46 18.51 -5.03 6.90
C ARG A 46 17.96 -3.95 7.81
N THR A 47 18.71 -3.57 8.83
CA THR A 47 18.35 -2.51 9.77
C THR A 47 18.30 -1.15 9.09
N ALA A 48 19.28 -0.85 8.25
CA ALA A 48 19.34 0.38 7.45
C ALA A 48 18.14 0.54 6.50
N ILE A 49 17.68 -0.56 5.88
CA ILE A 49 16.46 -0.57 5.05
C ILE A 49 15.21 -0.33 5.90
N ARG A 50 15.05 -1.07 7.01
CA ARG A 50 13.87 -0.91 7.88
C ARG A 50 13.77 0.52 8.41
N ARG A 51 14.87 1.10 8.88
CA ARG A 51 14.90 2.50 9.35
C ARG A 51 14.50 3.50 8.27
N ARG A 52 15.05 3.39 7.05
CA ARG A 52 14.65 4.23 5.90
C ARG A 52 13.16 4.09 5.58
N TYR A 53 12.64 2.86 5.63
CA TYR A 53 11.22 2.60 5.38
C TYR A 53 10.32 3.17 6.48
N GLN A 54 10.69 3.01 7.75
CA GLN A 54 9.94 3.59 8.88
C GLN A 54 9.89 5.12 8.79
N TRP A 55 11.02 5.77 8.49
CA TRP A 55 11.05 7.22 8.31
C TRP A 55 10.21 7.66 7.11
N ALA A 56 10.35 6.98 5.96
CA ALA A 56 9.53 7.24 4.80
C ALA A 56 8.03 7.04 5.11
N ALA A 57 7.66 6.04 5.91
CA ALA A 57 6.27 5.85 6.31
C ALA A 57 5.74 7.08 7.07
N LEU A 58 6.47 7.57 8.07
CA LEU A 58 6.05 8.70 8.92
C LEU A 58 6.11 10.07 8.22
N HIS A 59 7.13 10.29 7.40
CA HIS A 59 7.48 11.64 6.91
C HIS A 59 7.34 11.81 5.39
N ASP A 60 7.07 10.74 4.64
CA ASP A 60 6.83 10.78 3.19
C ASP A 60 5.43 10.26 2.83
N PHE A 61 5.05 9.09 3.35
CA PHE A 61 3.76 8.44 3.05
C PHE A 61 2.59 9.04 3.83
N LEU A 62 2.62 9.03 5.17
CA LEU A 62 1.51 9.54 5.99
C LEU A 62 1.13 10.98 5.63
N PRO A 63 2.08 11.94 5.45
CA PRO A 63 1.73 13.32 5.10
C PRO A 63 1.07 13.48 3.73
N ARG A 64 1.23 12.51 2.82
CA ARG A 64 0.60 12.51 1.49
C ARG A 64 -0.78 11.86 1.46
N ILE A 65 -1.05 10.97 2.41
CA ILE A 65 -2.25 10.11 2.40
C ILE A 65 -3.24 10.50 3.49
N CYS A 66 -2.79 11.02 4.61
CA CYS A 66 -3.62 11.35 5.75
C CYS A 66 -3.78 12.86 5.89
N ASP A 67 -4.83 13.27 6.60
CA ASP A 67 -5.09 14.63 7.02
C ASP A 67 -3.84 15.23 7.72
N PRO A 68 -3.31 16.37 7.23
CA PRO A 68 -2.08 16.95 7.76
C PRO A 68 -2.14 17.32 9.25
N ALA A 69 -3.31 17.75 9.74
CA ALA A 69 -3.48 18.11 11.14
C ALA A 69 -3.44 16.86 12.02
N VAL A 70 -4.07 15.76 11.58
CA VAL A 70 -4.02 14.47 12.28
C VAL A 70 -2.62 13.90 12.31
N VAL A 71 -1.90 13.89 11.18
CA VAL A 71 -0.51 13.39 11.13
C VAL A 71 0.40 14.24 12.02
N GLY A 72 0.28 15.57 11.95
CA GLY A 72 1.06 16.48 12.77
C GLY A 72 0.83 16.29 14.27
N ASP A 73 -0.41 16.01 14.68
CA ASP A 73 -0.74 15.63 16.05
C ASP A 73 -0.12 14.28 16.45
N VAL A 74 -0.35 13.22 15.68
CA VAL A 74 0.15 11.87 16.00
C VAL A 74 1.68 11.82 16.05
N VAL A 75 2.38 12.43 15.09
CA VAL A 75 3.85 12.44 15.06
C VAL A 75 4.41 13.19 16.26
N ARG A 76 3.78 14.30 16.67
CA ARG A 76 4.26 15.14 17.78
C ARG A 76 3.90 14.57 19.15
N ASN A 77 2.66 14.11 19.32
CA ASN A 77 2.06 13.80 20.62
C ASN A 77 1.89 12.29 20.84
N GLY A 78 2.12 11.47 19.82
CA GLY A 78 1.83 10.04 19.83
C GLY A 78 0.33 9.74 19.67
N PRO A 79 -0.08 8.48 19.87
CA PRO A 79 -1.45 8.05 19.68
C PRO A 79 -2.33 8.47 20.85
N ARG A 80 -3.59 8.80 20.55
CA ARG A 80 -4.60 9.19 21.53
C ARG A 80 -5.57 8.06 21.86
N PHE A 81 -5.95 7.24 20.88
CA PHE A 81 -7.03 6.26 21.04
C PHE A 81 -6.54 4.83 21.03
N TRP A 82 -5.60 4.50 20.15
CA TRP A 82 -4.93 3.22 20.19
C TRP A 82 -3.56 3.39 20.85
N LYS A 83 -3.48 3.21 22.16
CA LYS A 83 -2.21 3.30 22.90
C LYS A 83 -1.64 1.92 23.15
N ALA A 84 -0.36 1.75 22.88
CA ALA A 84 0.43 0.61 23.33
C ALA A 84 1.63 1.15 24.12
N ASP A 85 1.81 0.66 25.33
CA ASP A 85 2.96 1.02 26.19
C ASP A 85 4.15 0.09 25.93
N THR A 86 3.89 -1.11 25.43
CA THR A 86 4.91 -2.12 25.13
C THR A 86 4.68 -2.80 23.79
N ALA A 87 5.76 -3.35 23.22
CA ALA A 87 5.68 -4.17 22.00
C ALA A 87 4.75 -5.39 22.15
N GLY A 88 4.63 -5.96 23.35
CA GLY A 88 3.76 -7.12 23.62
C GLY A 88 2.27 -6.80 23.59
N GLN A 89 1.89 -5.52 23.69
CA GLN A 89 0.50 -5.07 23.57
C GLN A 89 0.12 -4.76 22.12
N LEU A 90 1.07 -4.78 21.18
CA LEU A 90 0.77 -4.51 19.79
C LEU A 90 -0.06 -5.65 19.16
N PHE A 91 -1.16 -5.26 18.55
CA PHE A 91 -1.94 -6.09 17.63
C PHE A 91 -2.28 -5.25 16.39
N MET A 92 -2.80 -5.87 15.34
CA MET A 92 -3.31 -5.12 14.19
C MET A 92 -4.78 -4.75 14.46
N PRO A 93 -5.15 -3.46 14.56
CA PRO A 93 -6.56 -3.08 14.73
C PRO A 93 -7.42 -3.58 13.57
N LEU A 94 -8.66 -3.99 13.87
CA LEU A 94 -9.59 -4.44 12.84
C LEU A 94 -10.04 -3.27 11.98
N GLU A 95 -10.25 -2.10 12.58
CA GLU A 95 -10.56 -0.83 11.91
C GLU A 95 -9.49 -0.49 10.88
N PHE A 96 -8.22 -0.75 11.19
CA PHE A 96 -7.11 -0.55 10.26
C PHE A 96 -7.15 -1.57 9.12
N SER A 97 -7.13 -2.87 9.44
CA SER A 97 -6.92 -3.95 8.46
C SER A 97 -8.16 -4.31 7.61
N ALA A 98 -9.35 -4.12 8.16
CA ALA A 98 -10.61 -4.47 7.52
C ALA A 98 -11.37 -3.24 6.96
N ALA A 99 -10.95 -2.01 7.31
CA ALA A 99 -11.56 -0.79 6.76
C ALA A 99 -10.53 0.26 6.30
N ALA A 100 -9.90 1.00 7.23
CA ALA A 100 -9.16 2.21 6.89
C ALA A 100 -8.06 1.96 5.86
N TYR A 101 -7.17 0.98 6.07
CA TYR A 101 -6.06 0.68 5.18
C TYR A 101 -6.47 -0.02 3.86
N ARG A 102 -7.79 -0.14 3.60
CA ARG A 102 -8.36 -0.55 2.31
C ARG A 102 -8.75 0.64 1.43
N PHE A 103 -8.42 1.88 1.84
CA PHE A 103 -8.61 3.07 1.00
C PHE A 103 -7.89 2.94 -0.35
N GLY A 104 -6.74 2.24 -0.37
CA GLY A 104 -5.94 2.05 -1.59
C GLY A 104 -6.72 1.41 -2.75
N HIS A 105 -7.82 0.70 -2.48
CA HIS A 105 -8.66 0.13 -3.52
C HIS A 105 -9.29 1.19 -4.46
N SER A 106 -9.59 2.40 -3.96
CA SER A 106 -10.13 3.49 -4.80
C SER A 106 -9.03 4.16 -5.64
N MET A 107 -7.77 4.06 -5.20
CA MET A 107 -6.61 4.68 -5.84
C MET A 107 -6.11 3.92 -7.07
N ILE A 108 -6.59 2.69 -7.26
CA ILE A 108 -6.19 1.78 -8.34
C ILE A 108 -6.64 2.34 -9.70
N ARG A 109 -5.72 2.32 -10.66
CA ARG A 109 -5.99 2.65 -12.06
C ARG A 109 -6.27 1.39 -12.88
N ALA A 110 -7.08 1.53 -13.92
CA ALA A 110 -7.30 0.48 -14.92
C ALA A 110 -6.05 0.23 -15.79
N GLU A 111 -5.25 1.27 -16.02
CA GLU A 111 -4.04 1.21 -16.86
C GLU A 111 -2.93 2.10 -16.30
N TYR A 112 -1.69 1.71 -16.59
CA TYR A 112 -0.47 2.39 -16.16
C TYR A 112 0.43 2.67 -17.38
N SER A 113 1.03 3.84 -17.41
CA SER A 113 2.15 4.19 -18.28
C SER A 113 3.42 3.54 -17.71
N HIS A 114 3.64 2.25 -17.96
CA HIS A 114 4.63 1.45 -17.23
C HIS A 114 6.07 1.69 -17.70
N ASN A 115 6.25 1.82 -19.01
CA ASN A 115 7.51 2.15 -19.70
C ASN A 115 7.21 2.61 -21.14
N ALA A 116 8.24 2.85 -21.95
CA ALA A 116 8.08 3.26 -23.36
C ALA A 116 7.29 2.27 -24.23
N THR A 117 7.30 0.97 -23.93
CA THR A 117 6.49 -0.03 -24.64
C THR A 117 5.02 0.09 -24.27
N PHE A 118 4.76 0.35 -22.99
CA PHE A 118 3.44 0.39 -22.37
C PHE A 118 3.06 1.81 -21.91
N SER A 119 3.16 2.78 -22.81
CA SER A 119 2.73 4.17 -22.60
C SER A 119 1.46 4.49 -23.42
N PRO A 120 0.85 5.67 -23.22
CA PRO A 120 -0.31 6.07 -24.03
C PRO A 120 -0.08 6.14 -25.54
N GLU A 121 1.17 6.31 -25.96
CA GLU A 121 1.66 6.28 -27.35
C GLU A 121 2.39 4.97 -27.69
N GLY A 122 2.52 4.08 -26.70
CA GLY A 122 3.25 2.83 -26.80
C GLY A 122 2.51 1.76 -27.61
N ARG A 123 3.24 0.66 -27.88
CA ARG A 123 2.77 -0.46 -28.72
C ARG A 123 1.74 -1.35 -28.01
N ALA A 124 1.59 -1.23 -26.69
CA ALA A 124 0.66 -2.01 -25.90
C ALA A 124 0.18 -1.22 -24.66
N ARG A 125 -0.85 -1.73 -23.97
CA ARG A 125 -1.38 -1.13 -22.74
C ARG A 125 -0.98 -1.97 -21.54
N ALA A 126 -0.41 -1.34 -20.50
CA ALA A 126 -0.22 -2.03 -19.23
C ALA A 126 -1.50 -1.94 -18.38
N THR A 127 -2.43 -2.86 -18.67
CA THR A 127 -3.69 -2.97 -17.95
C THR A 127 -3.48 -3.54 -16.54
N PHE A 128 -4.39 -3.21 -15.64
CA PHE A 128 -4.42 -3.73 -14.27
C PHE A 128 -4.48 -5.26 -14.25
N ASN A 129 -5.17 -5.87 -15.22
CA ASN A 129 -5.20 -7.33 -15.37
C ASN A 129 -3.81 -7.91 -15.70
N PHE A 130 -2.99 -7.25 -16.52
CA PHE A 130 -1.62 -7.72 -16.76
C PHE A 130 -0.77 -7.69 -15.49
N LEU A 131 -0.96 -6.69 -14.61
CA LEU A 131 -0.30 -6.67 -13.30
C LEU A 131 -0.69 -7.92 -12.47
N PHE A 132 -1.93 -8.38 -12.54
CA PHE A 132 -2.37 -9.60 -11.87
C PHE A 132 -1.89 -10.89 -12.55
N THR A 133 -1.88 -10.93 -13.87
CA THR A 133 -1.47 -12.10 -14.67
C THR A 133 0.01 -12.39 -14.49
N PHE A 134 0.87 -11.37 -14.55
CA PHE A 134 2.33 -11.56 -14.40
C PHE A 134 2.77 -11.92 -12.99
N THR A 135 1.87 -11.81 -12.02
CA THR A 135 2.10 -12.22 -10.63
C THR A 135 1.29 -13.45 -10.25
N ALA A 136 0.56 -14.06 -11.19
CA ALA A 136 -0.35 -15.17 -10.91
C ALA A 136 -1.27 -14.92 -9.70
N LEU A 137 -1.72 -13.67 -9.52
CA LEU A 137 -2.57 -13.23 -8.41
C LEU A 137 -2.00 -13.47 -6.99
N SER A 138 -0.75 -13.94 -6.90
CA SER A 138 -0.12 -14.45 -5.68
C SER A 138 1.42 -14.39 -5.67
N GLY A 139 2.04 -13.60 -6.55
CA GLY A 139 3.48 -13.40 -6.65
C GLY A 139 4.31 -14.57 -7.17
N ASP A 140 3.71 -15.45 -7.98
CA ASP A 140 4.37 -16.69 -8.41
C ASP A 140 5.26 -16.48 -9.66
N ILE A 141 6.38 -15.76 -9.49
CA ILE A 141 7.49 -15.77 -10.46
C ILE A 141 8.39 -16.99 -10.14
N ALA A 142 7.83 -18.20 -10.19
CA ALA A 142 8.55 -19.46 -9.95
C ALA A 142 9.14 -20.03 -11.25
N PRO A 143 10.31 -20.71 -11.20
CA PRO A 143 10.91 -21.36 -12.36
C PRO A 143 10.55 -22.85 -12.44
N ASP A 144 9.85 -23.39 -11.44
CA ASP A 144 9.59 -24.82 -11.25
C ASP A 144 8.08 -25.07 -11.25
N GLU A 145 7.67 -26.27 -11.67
CA GLU A 145 6.29 -26.67 -11.97
C GLU A 145 5.33 -26.48 -10.79
N GLY A 146 4.55 -25.41 -10.86
CA GLY A 146 3.34 -25.17 -10.05
C GLY A 146 2.15 -24.92 -10.98
N PRO A 147 0.90 -25.05 -10.51
CA PRO A 147 -0.30 -24.91 -11.36
C PRO A 147 -0.49 -23.49 -11.95
N SER A 148 0.34 -22.52 -11.56
CA SER A 148 0.29 -21.09 -11.89
C SER A 148 1.48 -20.58 -12.70
N THR A 149 2.39 -21.44 -13.19
CA THR A 149 3.61 -21.03 -13.90
C THR A 149 3.32 -20.52 -15.31
N GLN A 150 2.94 -19.25 -15.45
CA GLN A 150 2.82 -18.63 -16.78
C GLN A 150 4.18 -18.14 -17.29
N PHE A 151 5.08 -17.64 -16.43
CA PHE A 151 6.41 -17.16 -16.84
C PHE A 151 7.49 -17.38 -15.75
N PRO A 152 8.70 -17.88 -16.10
CA PRO A 152 9.79 -18.12 -15.14
C PRO A 152 10.46 -16.82 -14.62
N THR A 153 10.31 -15.74 -15.38
CA THR A 153 10.77 -14.37 -15.11
C THR A 153 9.76 -13.38 -15.68
N LEU A 154 9.81 -12.12 -15.26
CA LEU A 154 9.03 -11.07 -15.92
C LEU A 154 9.47 -10.95 -17.39
N PRO A 155 8.54 -10.72 -18.33
CA PRO A 155 8.89 -10.41 -19.71
C PRO A 155 9.84 -9.20 -19.81
N ASP A 156 10.84 -9.26 -20.69
CA ASP A 156 11.87 -8.21 -20.81
C ASP A 156 11.31 -6.85 -21.22
N ASN A 157 10.16 -6.84 -21.91
CA ASN A 157 9.45 -5.61 -22.25
C ASN A 157 8.73 -4.98 -21.04
N TRP A 158 8.65 -5.65 -19.89
CA TRP A 158 7.88 -5.25 -18.71
C TRP A 158 8.76 -4.64 -17.59
N ILE A 159 9.97 -4.21 -17.92
CA ILE A 159 10.85 -3.48 -16.99
C ILE A 159 10.21 -2.14 -16.64
N ILE A 160 10.04 -1.86 -15.34
CA ILE A 160 9.44 -0.61 -14.86
C ILE A 160 10.34 0.60 -15.11
N GLU A 161 9.76 1.70 -15.60
CA GLU A 161 10.40 3.02 -15.62
C GLU A 161 9.97 3.83 -14.39
N TRP A 162 10.70 3.68 -13.29
CA TRP A 162 10.42 4.34 -12.00
C TRP A 162 10.18 5.86 -12.04
N PRO A 163 10.81 6.66 -12.92
CA PRO A 163 10.47 8.07 -13.06
C PRO A 163 8.97 8.31 -13.36
N ARG A 164 8.28 7.39 -14.03
CA ARG A 164 6.83 7.51 -14.28
C ARG A 164 5.97 7.45 -13.03
N PHE A 165 6.52 6.97 -11.91
CA PHE A 165 5.85 6.82 -10.62
C PHE A 165 6.36 7.80 -9.55
N PHE A 166 7.61 8.27 -9.67
CA PHE A 166 8.28 9.11 -8.67
C PHE A 166 8.79 10.46 -9.19
N SER A 167 8.57 10.80 -10.47
CA SER A 167 8.97 12.10 -11.01
C SER A 167 8.08 13.21 -10.48
N THR A 168 8.72 14.31 -10.07
CA THR A 168 8.10 15.62 -9.83
C THR A 168 8.30 16.56 -11.02
N LYS A 169 9.03 16.11 -12.05
CA LYS A 169 9.24 16.79 -13.32
C LYS A 169 8.22 16.24 -14.31
N GLY A 170 7.19 17.01 -14.58
CA GLY A 170 6.06 16.71 -15.46
C GLY A 170 4.88 17.58 -15.09
N ALA A 171 4.17 18.12 -16.06
CA ALA A 171 2.98 18.93 -15.78
C ALA A 171 1.88 18.02 -15.19
N PRO A 172 1.02 18.53 -14.29
CA PRO A 172 -0.21 17.83 -13.91
C PRO A 172 -0.96 17.39 -15.18
N GLY A 173 -1.19 16.09 -15.33
CA GLY A 173 -1.83 15.52 -16.53
C GLY A 173 -0.88 14.96 -17.59
N ASP A 174 0.43 14.91 -17.34
CA ASP A 174 1.38 14.23 -18.22
C ASP A 174 0.99 12.74 -18.40
N PRO A 175 0.68 12.29 -19.63
CA PRO A 175 0.29 10.90 -19.93
C PRO A 175 1.42 9.89 -19.64
N GLY A 176 2.66 10.36 -19.53
CA GLY A 176 3.82 9.56 -19.13
C GLY A 176 3.85 9.21 -17.64
N LEU A 177 3.06 9.88 -16.80
CA LEU A 177 3.07 9.69 -15.35
C LEU A 177 1.88 8.85 -14.86
N ASN A 178 2.06 8.22 -13.70
CA ASN A 178 1.06 7.37 -13.04
C ASN A 178 0.58 7.95 -11.71
N PRO A 179 -0.09 9.12 -11.67
CA PRO A 179 -0.72 9.59 -10.44
C PRO A 179 -1.81 8.60 -10.03
N ALA A 180 -1.89 8.32 -8.73
CA ALA A 180 -2.97 7.52 -8.18
C ALA A 180 -4.34 8.15 -8.48
N ARG A 181 -5.40 7.33 -8.54
CA ARG A 181 -6.77 7.86 -8.51
C ARG A 181 -7.06 8.51 -7.15
N ARG A 182 -8.09 9.36 -7.15
CA ARG A 182 -8.60 10.01 -5.94
C ARG A 182 -9.06 8.97 -4.91
N ILE A 183 -9.00 9.35 -3.64
CA ILE A 183 -9.58 8.57 -2.56
C ILE A 183 -11.08 8.92 -2.45
N ASP A 184 -11.94 8.10 -3.04
CA ASP A 184 -13.39 8.31 -3.04
C ASP A 184 -14.14 6.96 -3.06
N THR A 185 -15.48 7.01 -3.12
CA THR A 185 -16.34 5.81 -3.12
C THR A 185 -16.38 5.08 -4.47
N ARG A 186 -15.60 5.50 -5.46
CA ARG A 186 -15.58 4.90 -6.80
C ARG A 186 -14.41 3.94 -6.94
N LEU A 187 -14.67 2.81 -7.60
CA LEU A 187 -13.67 1.79 -7.91
C LEU A 187 -13.52 1.66 -9.42
N THR A 188 -12.36 1.15 -9.86
CA THR A 188 -12.22 0.74 -11.27
C THR A 188 -13.16 -0.44 -11.57
N PRO A 189 -13.77 -0.52 -12.77
CA PRO A 189 -14.62 -1.65 -13.16
C PRO A 189 -13.94 -3.01 -13.02
N ASP A 190 -12.62 -3.07 -13.17
CA ASP A 190 -11.84 -4.31 -13.01
C ASP A 190 -11.95 -4.92 -11.60
N LEU A 191 -12.32 -4.14 -10.58
CA LEU A 191 -12.55 -4.63 -9.22
C LEU A 191 -13.99 -5.15 -9.00
N GLY A 192 -14.86 -5.02 -10.01
CA GLY A 192 -16.21 -5.59 -10.03
C GLY A 192 -16.24 -7.08 -10.40
N THR A 193 -15.20 -7.58 -11.06
CA THR A 193 -15.11 -8.99 -11.50
C THR A 193 -13.75 -9.56 -11.11
N LEU A 194 -13.60 -9.90 -9.83
CA LEU A 194 -12.39 -10.52 -9.29
C LEU A 194 -12.21 -11.93 -9.86
N ARG A 195 -10.95 -12.34 -10.00
CA ARG A 195 -10.55 -13.67 -10.46
C ARG A 195 -9.97 -14.49 -9.32
N ASP A 196 -10.16 -15.81 -9.35
CA ASP A 196 -9.53 -16.78 -8.46
C ASP A 196 -8.07 -17.00 -8.82
N ILE A 197 -7.32 -17.73 -8.00
CA ILE A 197 -5.88 -17.97 -8.18
C ILE A 197 -5.50 -18.61 -9.54
N VAL A 198 -6.45 -19.22 -10.27
CA VAL A 198 -6.23 -19.80 -11.60
C VAL A 198 -6.75 -18.88 -12.72
N GLY A 199 -7.10 -17.64 -12.41
CA GLY A 199 -7.49 -16.60 -13.35
C GLY A 199 -8.97 -16.62 -13.78
N ARG A 200 -9.81 -17.47 -13.17
CA ARG A 200 -11.24 -17.58 -13.51
C ARG A 200 -12.07 -16.56 -12.73
N PRO A 201 -13.08 -15.93 -13.35
CA PRO A 201 -13.99 -15.05 -12.63
C PRO A 201 -14.64 -15.76 -11.44
N ILE A 202 -14.66 -15.10 -10.29
CA ILE A 202 -15.34 -15.61 -9.11
C ILE A 202 -16.82 -15.27 -9.21
N GLU A 203 -17.67 -16.28 -9.13
CA GLU A 203 -19.11 -16.12 -9.28
C GLU A 203 -19.76 -15.44 -8.06
N GLY A 204 -20.91 -14.79 -8.32
CA GLY A 204 -21.76 -14.18 -7.31
C GLY A 204 -21.19 -12.93 -6.64
N VAL A 205 -21.76 -12.57 -5.50
CA VAL A 205 -21.40 -11.35 -4.73
C VAL A 205 -19.94 -11.36 -4.27
N LEU A 206 -19.37 -12.55 -4.08
CA LEU A 206 -17.96 -12.71 -3.76
C LEU A 206 -17.06 -12.34 -4.95
N GLY A 207 -17.55 -12.26 -6.18
CA GLY A 207 -16.78 -11.70 -7.30
C GLY A 207 -16.48 -10.21 -7.16
N GLN A 208 -17.16 -9.49 -6.27
CA GLN A 208 -17.11 -8.04 -6.17
C GLN A 208 -16.29 -7.60 -4.95
N LEU A 209 -15.22 -6.81 -5.18
CA LEU A 209 -14.34 -6.35 -4.10
C LEU A 209 -15.10 -5.53 -3.03
N ALA A 210 -15.95 -4.61 -3.45
CA ALA A 210 -16.70 -3.74 -2.55
C ALA A 210 -17.61 -4.57 -1.63
N ALA A 211 -18.35 -5.53 -2.20
CA ALA A 211 -19.21 -6.40 -1.42
C ALA A 211 -18.42 -7.28 -0.44
N ARG A 212 -17.28 -7.83 -0.86
CA ARG A 212 -16.36 -8.55 0.04
C ARG A 212 -15.88 -7.70 1.22
N ASN A 213 -15.50 -6.45 0.96
CA ASN A 213 -15.02 -5.55 2.00
C ASN A 213 -16.12 -5.21 3.00
N LEU A 214 -17.31 -4.85 2.52
CA LEU A 214 -18.46 -4.51 3.36
C LEU A 214 -18.92 -5.70 4.20
N LEU A 215 -19.09 -6.88 3.58
CA LEU A 215 -19.49 -8.10 4.30
C LEU A 215 -18.43 -8.53 5.32
N ARG A 216 -17.14 -8.42 4.99
CA ARG A 216 -16.07 -8.71 5.95
C ARG A 216 -16.09 -7.75 7.13
N GLY A 217 -16.33 -6.46 6.90
CA GLY A 217 -16.49 -5.48 7.97
C GLY A 217 -17.64 -5.82 8.91
N TYR A 218 -18.78 -6.22 8.33
CA TYR A 218 -19.95 -6.68 9.09
C TYR A 218 -19.65 -7.94 9.92
N LEU A 219 -19.07 -8.98 9.30
CA LEU A 219 -18.75 -10.25 9.98
C LEU A 219 -17.71 -10.08 11.09
N LEU A 220 -16.81 -9.10 10.98
CA LEU A 220 -15.83 -8.77 12.01
C LEU A 220 -16.38 -7.84 13.10
N GLY A 221 -17.65 -7.43 13.00
CA GLY A 221 -18.27 -6.53 13.97
C GLY A 221 -17.63 -5.14 14.01
N LEU A 222 -17.16 -4.62 12.86
CA LEU A 222 -16.57 -3.29 12.83
C LEU A 222 -17.58 -2.23 13.27
N PRO A 223 -17.16 -1.23 14.08
CA PRO A 223 -18.00 -0.09 14.39
C PRO A 223 -18.35 0.70 13.13
N THR A 224 -19.43 1.47 13.18
CA THR A 224 -19.80 2.37 12.08
C THR A 224 -18.86 3.57 12.04
N GLY A 225 -18.76 4.22 10.89
CA GLY A 225 -17.95 5.43 10.76
C GLY A 225 -18.37 6.55 11.70
N GLN A 226 -19.68 6.73 11.89
CA GLN A 226 -20.25 7.68 12.85
C GLN A 226 -19.88 7.31 14.30
N ALA A 227 -19.85 6.02 14.65
CA ALA A 227 -19.45 5.58 15.99
C ALA A 227 -17.99 5.93 16.28
N ILE A 228 -17.08 5.63 15.33
CA ILE A 228 -15.67 6.03 15.46
C ILE A 228 -15.53 7.54 15.51
N ALA A 229 -16.20 8.29 14.61
CA ALA A 229 -16.13 9.75 14.59
C ALA A 229 -16.47 10.35 15.97
N ARG A 230 -17.55 9.89 16.60
CA ARG A 230 -17.93 10.34 17.95
C ARG A 230 -16.91 9.94 19.00
N GLU A 231 -16.43 8.71 18.99
CA GLU A 231 -15.39 8.23 19.92
C GLU A 231 -14.12 9.09 19.83
N ILE A 232 -13.76 9.49 18.61
CA ILE A 232 -12.58 10.33 18.40
C ILE A 232 -12.84 11.84 18.53
N GLY A 233 -14.07 12.25 18.89
CA GLY A 233 -14.45 13.65 19.05
C GLY A 233 -14.45 14.46 17.76
N VAL A 234 -14.67 13.81 16.61
CA VAL A 234 -14.85 14.43 15.30
C VAL A 234 -16.34 14.47 14.97
N THR A 235 -16.82 15.58 14.41
CA THR A 235 -18.20 15.68 13.93
C THR A 235 -18.47 14.61 12.86
N PRO A 236 -19.43 13.71 13.06
CA PRO A 236 -19.76 12.70 12.05
C PRO A 236 -20.22 13.35 10.74
N LEU A 237 -19.94 12.71 9.60
CA LEU A 237 -20.43 13.15 8.30
C LEU A 237 -21.96 13.29 8.31
N SER A 238 -22.43 14.36 7.66
CA SER A 238 -23.86 14.60 7.52
C SER A 238 -24.50 13.55 6.61
N VAL A 239 -25.81 13.32 6.80
CA VAL A 239 -26.60 12.45 5.92
C VAL A 239 -26.51 12.93 4.46
N ASN A 240 -26.47 14.24 4.22
CA ASN A 240 -26.34 14.80 2.88
C ASN A 240 -24.98 14.48 2.23
N THR A 241 -23.89 14.57 3.00
CA THR A 241 -22.55 14.19 2.53
C THR A 241 -22.50 12.70 2.17
N LEU A 242 -23.04 11.84 3.03
CA LEU A 242 -23.10 10.40 2.79
C LEU A 242 -24.01 10.05 1.60
N ALA A 243 -25.14 10.75 1.45
CA ALA A 243 -26.05 10.60 0.31
C ALA A 243 -25.43 11.10 -1.01
N ALA A 244 -24.50 12.05 -0.97
CA ALA A 244 -23.77 12.49 -2.16
C ALA A 244 -22.69 11.48 -2.60
N ALA A 245 -22.23 10.62 -1.68
CA ALA A 245 -21.19 9.63 -1.93
C ALA A 245 -21.72 8.29 -2.48
N ILE A 246 -23.04 8.07 -2.48
CA ILE A 246 -23.68 6.85 -2.99
C ILE A 246 -24.01 6.96 -4.49
N PRO A 247 -24.14 5.84 -5.20
CA PRO A 247 -24.56 5.85 -6.61
C PRO A 247 -25.94 6.49 -6.81
N PRO A 248 -26.16 7.20 -7.94
CA PRO A 248 -27.50 7.70 -8.29
C PRO A 248 -28.53 6.58 -8.32
N GLY A 249 -29.71 6.83 -7.77
CA GLY A 249 -30.82 5.87 -7.77
C GLY A 249 -30.81 4.85 -6.62
N ALA A 250 -29.76 4.78 -5.80
CA ALA A 250 -29.68 3.86 -4.65
C ALA A 250 -30.09 4.50 -3.31
N ARG A 251 -30.51 5.77 -3.33
CA ARG A 251 -30.71 6.56 -2.10
C ARG A 251 -31.84 6.03 -1.24
N ALA A 252 -32.98 5.69 -1.85
CA ALA A 252 -34.15 5.26 -1.11
C ALA A 252 -33.88 3.96 -0.34
N GLU A 253 -33.23 2.98 -0.97
CA GLU A 253 -32.89 1.69 -0.38
C GLU A 253 -31.86 1.84 0.75
N ILE A 254 -30.84 2.67 0.54
CA ILE A 254 -29.78 2.92 1.54
C ILE A 254 -30.34 3.67 2.75
N GLU A 255 -31.23 4.64 2.53
CA GLU A 255 -31.93 5.35 3.61
C GLU A 255 -32.86 4.43 4.39
N GLN A 256 -33.67 3.60 3.70
CA GLN A 256 -34.55 2.63 4.34
C GLN A 256 -33.77 1.60 5.16
N ALA A 257 -32.59 1.21 4.71
CA ALA A 257 -31.70 0.31 5.44
C ALA A 257 -30.98 0.98 6.63
N GLY A 258 -31.17 2.29 6.86
CA GLY A 258 -30.51 3.04 7.94
C GLY A 258 -29.00 3.24 7.75
N LEU A 259 -28.48 2.96 6.56
CA LEU A 259 -27.03 2.96 6.28
C LEU A 259 -26.43 4.37 6.16
N LEU A 260 -27.26 5.42 6.08
CA LEU A 260 -26.78 6.80 6.19
C LEU A 260 -26.59 7.25 7.65
N GLN A 261 -27.22 6.58 8.61
CA GLN A 261 -27.05 6.83 10.05
C GLN A 261 -26.02 5.89 10.67
N GLN A 262 -25.90 4.68 10.12
CA GLN A 262 -25.01 3.61 10.56
C GLN A 262 -24.16 3.12 9.39
N THR A 263 -23.29 3.98 8.88
CA THR A 263 -22.53 3.70 7.67
C THR A 263 -21.38 2.74 7.98
N PRO A 264 -21.21 1.65 7.20
CA PRO A 264 -20.05 0.77 7.33
C PRO A 264 -18.73 1.54 7.23
N LEU A 265 -17.80 1.26 8.15
CA LEU A 265 -16.58 2.06 8.35
C LEU A 265 -15.77 2.28 7.07
N TRP A 266 -15.59 1.25 6.25
CA TRP A 266 -14.83 1.37 5.00
C TRP A 266 -15.46 2.36 4.03
N PHE A 267 -16.78 2.29 3.83
CA PHE A 267 -17.49 3.23 2.96
C PHE A 267 -17.46 4.65 3.54
N TYR A 268 -17.66 4.79 4.85
CA TYR A 268 -17.61 6.08 5.52
C TYR A 268 -16.26 6.76 5.31
N ILE A 269 -15.14 6.03 5.48
CA ILE A 269 -13.78 6.58 5.28
C ILE A 269 -13.56 7.06 3.83
N LEU A 270 -14.08 6.32 2.85
CA LEU A 270 -14.02 6.72 1.45
C LEU A 270 -14.92 7.93 1.14
N ALA A 271 -16.11 8.00 1.74
CA ALA A 271 -17.00 9.14 1.62
C ALA A 271 -16.40 10.39 2.28
N GLU A 272 -15.75 10.24 3.43
CA GLU A 272 -15.05 11.31 4.15
C GLU A 272 -13.89 11.87 3.33
N ALA A 273 -13.09 10.99 2.73
CA ALA A 273 -12.00 11.39 1.84
C ALA A 273 -12.52 12.04 0.55
N GLY A 274 -13.62 11.53 -0.02
CA GLY A 274 -14.20 12.00 -1.27
C GLY A 274 -15.02 13.29 -1.16
N ASP A 275 -15.29 13.79 0.04
CA ASP A 275 -16.09 15.00 0.26
C ASP A 275 -15.46 16.22 -0.42
N THR A 276 -16.21 16.83 -1.34
CA THR A 276 -15.76 17.99 -2.13
C THR A 276 -15.65 19.27 -1.30
N SER A 277 -16.30 19.32 -0.13
CA SER A 277 -16.15 20.40 0.85
C SER A 277 -14.94 20.22 1.78
N GLY A 278 -14.28 19.06 1.69
CA GLY A 278 -13.12 18.69 2.51
C GLY A 278 -11.95 18.20 1.65
N PRO A 279 -11.43 16.97 1.86
CA PRO A 279 -10.21 16.50 1.19
C PRO A 279 -10.32 16.38 -0.33
N ASN A 280 -11.54 16.28 -0.89
CA ASN A 280 -11.79 16.15 -2.32
C ASN A 280 -10.97 15.01 -2.99
N GLY A 281 -10.79 13.92 -2.25
CA GLY A 281 -10.06 12.73 -2.63
C GLY A 281 -8.53 12.87 -2.72
N GLN A 282 -7.95 13.93 -2.16
CA GLN A 282 -6.49 14.13 -2.12
C GLN A 282 -5.83 13.39 -0.95
N HIS A 283 -6.53 13.24 0.17
CA HIS A 283 -6.09 12.52 1.36
C HIS A 283 -7.31 11.95 2.11
N LEU A 284 -7.06 11.10 3.10
CA LEU A 284 -8.07 10.61 4.03
C LEU A 284 -8.58 11.75 4.90
N GLY A 285 -9.86 11.71 5.26
CA GLY A 285 -10.40 12.60 6.28
C GLY A 285 -9.97 12.21 7.69
N PRO A 286 -10.45 12.93 8.72
CA PRO A 286 -9.98 12.77 10.09
C PRO A 286 -10.11 11.35 10.66
N VAL A 287 -11.23 10.65 10.40
CA VAL A 287 -11.45 9.29 10.92
C VAL A 287 -10.46 8.31 10.30
N GLY A 288 -10.38 8.27 8.96
CA GLY A 288 -9.46 7.37 8.27
C GLY A 288 -8.00 7.65 8.64
N SER A 289 -7.65 8.93 8.71
CA SER A 289 -6.29 9.39 9.05
C SER A 289 -5.89 9.00 10.45
N ARG A 290 -6.78 9.13 11.43
CA ARG A 290 -6.50 8.81 12.83
C ARG A 290 -6.17 7.33 13.00
N ILE A 291 -6.98 6.46 12.41
CA ILE A 291 -6.77 5.00 12.44
C ILE A 291 -5.43 4.65 11.80
N VAL A 292 -5.14 5.18 10.60
CA VAL A 292 -3.92 4.85 9.86
C VAL A 292 -2.68 5.40 10.57
N ALA A 293 -2.66 6.68 10.92
CA ALA A 293 -1.49 7.34 11.51
C ALA A 293 -1.12 6.74 12.87
N GLU A 294 -2.09 6.53 13.77
CA GLU A 294 -1.80 5.89 15.07
C GLU A 294 -1.32 4.46 14.89
N THR A 295 -1.82 3.76 13.87
CA THR A 295 -1.37 2.40 13.60
C THR A 295 0.11 2.36 13.23
N PHE A 296 0.52 3.18 12.27
CA PHE A 296 1.92 3.29 11.85
C PHE A 296 2.82 3.76 12.99
N TRP A 297 2.40 4.79 13.73
CA TRP A 297 3.19 5.33 14.82
C TRP A 297 3.49 4.27 15.88
N ASN A 298 2.50 3.51 16.33
CA ASN A 298 2.69 2.47 17.34
C ASN A 298 3.63 1.35 16.85
N LEU A 299 3.42 0.87 15.63
CA LEU A 299 4.26 -0.18 15.06
C LEU A 299 5.73 0.27 14.95
N ILE A 300 5.94 1.54 14.60
CA ILE A 300 7.29 2.11 14.47
C ILE A 300 7.89 2.38 15.84
N ARG A 301 7.13 2.93 16.79
CA ARG A 301 7.61 3.29 18.14
C ARG A 301 8.15 2.09 18.90
N HIS A 302 7.53 0.92 18.71
CA HIS A 302 7.85 -0.33 19.40
C HIS A 302 8.66 -1.30 18.54
N ALA A 303 9.07 -0.89 17.34
CA ALA A 303 10.04 -1.64 16.55
C ALA A 303 11.41 -1.64 17.26
N ARG A 304 12.16 -2.74 17.14
CA ARG A 304 13.52 -2.85 17.73
C ARG A 304 14.48 -1.77 17.23
N ASP A 305 14.31 -1.35 15.98
CA ASP A 305 15.10 -0.33 15.30
C ASP A 305 14.26 0.92 15.00
N SER A 306 13.50 1.37 16.01
CA SER A 306 12.57 2.50 15.90
C SER A 306 13.26 3.82 15.58
N VAL A 307 12.86 4.43 14.46
CA VAL A 307 13.26 5.81 14.12
C VAL A 307 12.58 6.88 14.98
N ILE A 308 11.58 6.52 15.79
CA ILE A 308 10.99 7.45 16.77
C ILE A 308 11.86 7.49 18.03
N ALA A 309 12.39 6.34 18.45
CA ALA A 309 13.28 6.26 19.61
C ALA A 309 14.69 6.77 19.30
N ASP A 310 15.19 6.48 18.09
CA ASP A 310 16.51 6.87 17.62
C ASP A 310 16.38 7.43 16.19
N PRO A 311 16.12 8.74 16.03
CA PRO A 311 15.88 9.34 14.72
C PRO A 311 17.15 9.40 13.85
N PRO A 312 17.02 9.35 12.51
CA PRO A 312 18.14 9.58 11.61
C PRO A 312 18.75 10.97 11.84
N THR A 313 20.07 11.06 11.70
CA THR A 313 20.80 12.32 11.77
C THR A 313 20.47 13.21 10.58
N GLU A 314 20.69 14.52 10.73
CA GLU A 314 20.49 15.47 9.63
C GLU A 314 21.31 15.10 8.39
N ASN A 315 22.55 14.64 8.57
CA ASN A 315 23.40 14.16 7.47
C ASN A 315 22.80 12.94 6.75
N GLU A 316 22.20 12.02 7.49
CA GLU A 316 21.49 10.87 6.90
C GLU A 316 20.26 11.32 6.11
N LEU A 317 19.51 12.30 6.60
CA LEU A 317 18.36 12.85 5.90
C LEU A 317 18.77 13.57 4.61
N GLN A 318 19.85 14.33 4.64
CA GLN A 318 20.40 15.05 3.49
C GLN A 318 20.89 14.15 2.36
N SER A 319 21.16 12.86 2.63
CA SER A 319 21.42 11.87 1.57
C SER A 319 20.24 11.72 0.59
N GLY A 320 19.02 12.08 1.02
CA GLY A 320 17.78 11.88 0.28
C GLY A 320 17.30 10.42 0.23
N GLU A 321 17.91 9.53 1.00
CA GLU A 321 17.61 8.09 1.01
C GLU A 321 16.44 7.69 1.91
N PHE A 322 16.02 8.57 2.82
CA PHE A 322 14.95 8.33 3.80
C PHE A 322 13.55 8.67 3.26
N THR A 323 13.36 8.60 1.94
CA THR A 323 12.06 8.71 1.27
C THR A 323 11.79 7.42 0.51
N LEU A 324 10.54 7.14 0.12
CA LEU A 324 10.25 5.95 -0.68
C LEU A 324 11.00 6.00 -2.03
N LYS A 325 11.03 7.18 -2.65
CA LYS A 325 11.82 7.46 -3.85
C LYS A 325 13.32 7.26 -3.61
N GLY A 326 13.83 7.76 -2.49
CA GLY A 326 15.21 7.62 -2.06
C GLY A 326 15.62 6.16 -1.93
N LEU A 327 14.79 5.37 -1.24
CA LEU A 327 14.97 3.94 -1.08
C LEU A 327 15.07 3.24 -2.45
N ILE A 328 14.12 3.47 -3.36
CA ILE A 328 14.18 2.88 -4.70
C ILE A 328 15.41 3.32 -5.49
N ARG A 329 15.83 4.59 -5.36
CA ARG A 329 17.04 5.12 -6.01
C ARG A 329 18.30 4.40 -5.56
N ILE A 330 18.41 3.99 -4.29
CA ILE A 330 19.53 3.17 -3.81
C ILE A 330 19.67 1.93 -4.69
N GLY A 331 18.57 1.17 -4.87
CA GLY A 331 18.56 -0.06 -5.68
C GLY A 331 18.80 0.11 -7.19
N GLN A 332 18.89 1.34 -7.70
CA GLN A 332 19.18 1.65 -9.11
C GLN A 332 20.65 1.99 -9.36
N ASP A 333 21.51 1.93 -8.35
CA ASP A 333 22.93 2.21 -8.48
C ASP A 333 23.62 1.14 -9.35
N THR A 334 23.76 1.44 -10.64
CA THR A 334 24.35 0.56 -11.67
C THR A 334 25.88 0.57 -11.68
N GLY A 335 26.52 1.45 -10.89
CA GLY A 335 27.97 1.61 -10.85
C GLY A 335 28.72 0.57 -10.01
N MET A 336 28.01 -0.36 -9.35
CA MET A 336 28.62 -1.35 -8.46
C MET A 336 28.55 -2.76 -9.03
N GLU A 337 29.64 -3.53 -8.89
CA GLU A 337 29.71 -4.94 -9.31
C GLU A 337 28.68 -5.81 -8.55
N PRO A 338 28.21 -6.93 -9.14
CA PRO A 338 27.35 -7.89 -8.44
C PRO A 338 28.02 -8.43 -7.17
N LEU A 339 27.23 -8.69 -6.12
CA LEU A 339 27.77 -9.42 -4.96
C LEU A 339 28.25 -10.81 -5.43
N PRO A 340 29.43 -11.27 -4.99
CA PRO A 340 29.85 -12.63 -5.27
C PRO A 340 28.81 -13.61 -4.70
N PRO A 341 28.55 -14.74 -5.38
CA PRO A 341 27.64 -15.75 -4.85
C PRO A 341 28.13 -16.21 -3.48
N ASP A 342 27.20 -16.40 -2.52
CA ASP A 342 27.51 -17.04 -1.25
C ASP A 342 28.21 -18.37 -1.57
N SER A 343 29.41 -18.59 -1.02
CA SER A 343 30.10 -19.87 -1.13
C SER A 343 29.16 -20.95 -0.61
N ALA A 344 28.80 -21.91 -1.47
CA ALA A 344 27.99 -23.05 -1.06
C ALA A 344 28.61 -23.68 0.20
N PRO A 345 27.80 -24.10 1.20
CA PRO A 345 28.36 -24.83 2.33
C PRO A 345 29.17 -26.00 1.78
N ALA A 346 30.44 -26.08 2.19
CA ALA A 346 31.33 -27.15 1.77
C ALA A 346 30.62 -28.48 2.00
N THR A 347 30.35 -29.22 0.92
CA THR A 347 29.90 -30.59 1.03
C THR A 347 31.05 -31.36 1.65
N SER A 348 30.91 -31.70 2.94
CA SER A 348 31.80 -32.64 3.60
C SER A 348 31.62 -33.99 2.92
N SER A 349 32.63 -34.41 2.16
CA SER A 349 32.84 -35.79 1.74
C SER A 349 34.17 -36.26 2.29
#